data_AF-A0A7C7MUP7-F1
#
_entry.id   AF-A0A7C7MUP7-F1
#
_cell.length_a   1.000
_cell.length_b   1.000
_cell.length_c   1.000
_cell.angle_alpha   90.00
_cell.angle_beta   90.00
_cell.angle_gamma   90.00
#
_symmetry.space_group_name_H-M   'P 1'
#
loop_
_entity.id
_entity.type
_entity.pdbx_description
1 polymer ?
#
loop_
_entity_poly.entity_id
_entity_poly.type
_entity_poly.pdbx_seq_one_letter_code
_entity_poly.pdbx_strand_id
1 'polypeptide(L)'
;MTTRFAMQNLKRQMIAEKVKNGRMVMGYSQQELANATNISLRSIQRIEKAQVSPRPHTLKVLSEELDFSLDFLNEASDEKGSVKKYNMLYAGGIVVVLLLAWAYIAQSSAFPETTFELLVLSAITVGLISFFLHKIFS
;
A
#
# COMPACT_ATOMS: atom_id res chain seq x y z
N MET A 1 13.20 -8.46 10.79
CA MET A 1 13.55 -7.10 11.29
C MET A 1 13.75 -6.07 10.16
N THR A 2 13.47 -6.39 8.89
CA THR A 2 14.10 -5.71 7.74
C THR A 2 13.22 -4.72 6.98
N THR A 3 11.93 -5.00 6.72
CA THR A 3 11.13 -4.16 5.80
C THR A 3 10.60 -2.86 6.42
N ARG A 4 10.10 -2.91 7.67
CA ARG A 4 9.49 -1.74 8.32
C ARG A 4 10.51 -0.63 8.61
N PHE A 5 11.74 -1.01 8.99
CA PHE A 5 12.84 -0.07 9.23
C PHE A 5 13.31 0.57 7.93
N ALA A 6 13.48 -0.21 6.86
CA ALA A 6 13.84 0.29 5.53
C ALA A 6 12.80 1.29 5.00
N MET A 7 11.50 0.96 5.07
CA MET A 7 10.42 1.84 4.66
C MET A 7 10.39 3.15 5.47
N GLN A 8 10.63 3.07 6.78
CA GLN A 8 10.69 4.26 7.63
C GLN A 8 11.87 5.17 7.27
N ASN A 9 13.03 4.60 6.93
CA ASN A 9 14.19 5.38 6.48
C ASN A 9 13.95 6.03 5.11
N LEU A 10 13.34 5.31 4.17
CA LEU A 10 12.95 5.86 2.87
C LEU A 10 12.03 7.08 3.04
N LYS A 11 11.00 6.95 3.88
CA LYS A 11 10.07 8.05 4.19
C LYS A 11 10.79 9.27 4.79
N ARG A 12 11.76 9.05 5.69
CA ARG A 12 12.56 10.15 6.27
C ARG A 12 13.42 10.84 5.22
N GLN A 13 14.03 10.09 4.30
CA GLN A 13 14.84 10.64 3.21
C GLN A 13 13.99 11.49 2.26
N MET A 14 12.81 11.01 1.85
CA MET A 14 11.90 11.76 0.99
C MET A 14 11.45 13.08 1.64
N ILE A 15 11.10 13.06 2.93
CA ILE A 15 10.77 14.28 3.67
C ILE A 15 11.96 15.24 3.72
N ALA A 16 13.15 14.73 4.05
CA ALA A 16 14.37 15.53 4.14
C ALA A 16 14.67 16.25 2.83
N GLU A 17 14.54 15.54 1.70
CA GLU A 17 14.74 16.09 0.37
C GLU A 17 13.70 17.16 0.02
N LYS A 18 12.40 16.90 0.26
CA LYS A 18 11.33 17.86 0.00
C LYS A 18 11.51 19.15 0.80
N VAL A 19 11.82 19.03 2.09
CA VAL A 19 12.06 20.20 2.97
C VAL A 19 13.28 20.98 2.50
N LYS A 20 14.40 20.30 2.21
CA LYS A 20 15.62 20.97 1.75
C LYS A 20 15.41 21.68 0.41
N ASN A 21 14.75 21.03 -0.53
CA ASN A 21 14.48 21.59 -1.86
C ASN A 21 13.51 22.77 -1.77
N GLY A 22 12.39 22.62 -1.06
CA GLY A 22 11.45 23.72 -0.84
C GLY A 22 12.11 24.93 -0.18
N ARG A 23 12.95 24.71 0.84
CA ARG A 23 13.72 25.77 1.49
C ARG A 23 14.63 26.51 0.50
N MET A 24 15.34 25.78 -0.36
CA MET A 24 16.24 26.38 -1.36
C MET A 24 15.46 27.14 -2.43
N VAL A 25 14.32 26.65 -2.88
CA VAL A 25 13.44 27.32 -3.85
C VAL A 25 12.88 28.63 -3.29
N MET A 26 12.48 28.65 -2.01
CA MET A 26 12.03 29.85 -1.32
C MET A 26 13.17 30.81 -0.92
N GLY A 27 14.43 30.42 -1.14
CA GLY A 27 15.60 31.26 -0.82
C GLY A 27 15.92 31.37 0.68
N TYR A 28 15.34 30.51 1.53
CA TYR A 28 15.57 30.56 2.98
C TYR A 28 16.88 29.91 3.39
N SER A 29 17.56 30.48 4.37
CA SER A 29 18.52 29.79 5.22
C SER A 29 17.81 28.85 6.19
N GLN A 30 18.55 27.92 6.81
CA GLN A 30 17.98 27.02 7.83
C GLN A 30 17.44 27.81 9.04
N GLN A 31 18.04 28.96 9.36
CA GLN A 31 17.59 29.82 10.45
C GLN A 31 16.32 30.59 10.08
N GLU A 32 16.20 31.07 8.85
CA GLU A 32 15.00 31.76 8.37
C GLU A 32 13.81 30.81 8.33
N LEU A 33 13.98 29.59 7.81
CA LEU A 33 12.94 28.57 7.85
C LEU A 33 12.53 28.22 9.29
N ALA A 34 13.49 28.10 10.20
CA ALA A 34 13.24 27.85 11.62
C ALA A 34 12.37 28.95 12.24
N ASN A 35 12.67 30.22 11.92
CA ASN A 35 11.92 31.37 12.40
C ASN A 35 10.50 31.42 11.79
N ALA A 36 10.37 31.22 10.48
CA ALA A 36 9.09 31.26 9.77
C ALA A 36 8.11 30.17 10.24
N THR A 37 8.63 28.96 10.50
CA THR A 37 7.82 27.81 10.92
C THR A 37 7.67 27.65 12.43
N ASN A 38 8.33 28.51 13.21
CA ASN A 38 8.45 28.35 14.67
C ASN A 38 8.97 26.97 15.10
N ILE A 39 9.92 26.42 14.34
CA ILE A 39 10.58 25.15 14.61
C ILE A 39 12.04 25.44 14.97
N SER A 40 12.59 24.80 16.01
CA SER A 40 14.00 25.04 16.36
C SER A 40 14.95 24.73 15.20
N LEU A 41 16.01 25.55 15.04
CA LEU A 41 17.06 25.33 14.04
C LEU A 41 17.59 23.88 14.06
N ARG A 42 17.81 23.34 15.26
CA ARG A 42 18.27 21.96 15.47
C ARG A 42 17.31 20.94 14.87
N SER A 43 16.00 21.17 14.99
CA SER A 43 14.99 20.28 14.41
C SER A 43 15.01 20.34 12.89
N ILE A 44 15.07 21.54 12.29
CA ILE A 44 15.18 21.71 10.83
C ILE A 44 16.41 20.95 10.30
N GLN A 45 17.57 21.15 10.92
CA GLN A 45 18.81 20.46 10.54
C GLN A 45 18.72 18.94 10.62
N ARG A 46 18.09 18.40 11.67
CA ARG A 46 17.93 16.95 11.83
C ARG A 46 16.93 16.37 10.83
N ILE A 47 15.88 17.13 10.49
CA ILE A 47 14.90 16.76 9.46
C ILE A 47 15.59 16.71 8.09
N GLU A 48 16.32 17.75 7.69
CA GLU A 48 17.05 17.79 6.42
C GLU A 48 18.16 16.73 6.31
N LYS A 49 18.66 16.21 7.45
CA LYS A 49 19.62 15.09 7.51
C LYS A 49 18.95 13.72 7.64
N ALA A 50 17.62 13.63 7.53
CA ALA A 50 16.83 12.41 7.71
C ALA A 50 17.02 11.69 9.07
N GLN A 51 17.56 12.37 10.08
CA GLN A 51 17.86 11.79 11.40
C GLN A 51 16.60 11.61 12.24
N VAL A 52 15.58 12.43 11.99
CA VAL A 52 14.29 12.39 12.67
C VAL A 52 13.15 12.44 11.68
N SER A 53 12.06 11.77 12.02
CA SER A 53 10.78 11.99 11.34
C SER A 53 10.05 13.13 12.04
N PRO A 54 9.66 14.21 11.35
CA PRO A 54 8.85 15.26 11.94
C PRO A 54 7.48 14.71 12.37
N ARG A 55 6.90 15.31 13.40
CA ARG A 55 5.51 15.01 13.82
C ARG A 55 4.54 15.49 12.74
N PRO A 56 3.31 14.94 12.65
CA PRO A 56 2.33 15.37 11.64
C PRO A 56 2.08 16.88 11.62
N HIS A 57 1.96 17.52 12.79
CA HIS A 57 1.82 18.97 12.89
C HIS A 57 3.03 19.71 12.31
N THR A 58 4.24 19.32 12.68
CA THR A 58 5.48 19.92 12.17
C THR A 58 5.58 19.77 10.65
N LEU A 59 5.21 18.61 10.13
CA LEU A 59 5.25 18.32 8.71
C LEU A 59 4.22 19.15 7.93
N LYS A 60 3.04 19.37 8.51
CA LYS A 60 2.00 20.25 7.96
C LYS A 60 2.48 21.71 7.88
N VAL A 61 3.04 22.24 8.96
CA VAL A 61 3.58 23.61 8.99
C VAL A 61 4.70 23.77 7.94
N LEU A 62 5.59 22.78 7.82
CA LEU A 62 6.63 22.79 6.79
C LEU A 62 6.05 22.74 5.37
N SER A 63 5.03 21.92 5.12
CA SER A 63 4.40 21.85 3.79
C SER A 63 3.67 23.13 3.40
N GLU A 64 3.06 23.81 4.37
CA GLU A 64 2.37 25.08 4.14
C GLU A 64 3.38 26.20 3.85
N GLU A 65 4.45 26.29 4.64
CA GLU A 65 5.47 27.34 4.47
C GLU A 65 6.30 27.15 3.19
N LEU A 66 6.61 25.90 2.83
CA LEU A 66 7.46 25.57 1.69
C LEU A 66 6.68 25.16 0.43
N ASP A 67 5.36 25.27 0.47
CA ASP A 67 4.41 24.94 -0.60
C ASP A 67 4.70 23.59 -1.30
N PHE A 68 4.75 22.50 -0.53
CA PHE A 68 4.90 21.15 -1.08
C PHE A 68 3.79 20.21 -0.63
N SER A 69 3.28 19.39 -1.56
CA SER A 69 2.27 18.38 -1.24
C SER A 69 2.83 17.23 -0.39
N LEU A 70 2.00 16.71 0.53
CA LEU A 70 2.28 15.55 1.36
C LEU A 70 1.88 14.21 0.72
N ASP A 71 1.41 14.20 -0.53
CA ASP A 71 0.88 13.01 -1.22
C ASP A 71 1.90 11.86 -1.31
N PHE A 72 3.19 12.19 -1.42
CA PHE A 72 4.28 11.20 -1.44
C PHE A 72 4.39 10.37 -0.15
N LEU A 73 3.76 10.81 0.95
CA LEU A 73 3.69 10.03 2.19
C LEU A 73 2.62 8.94 2.15
N ASN A 74 1.64 9.07 1.25
CA ASN A 74 0.50 8.18 1.08
C ASN A 74 0.80 7.06 0.07
N GLU A 75 1.64 7.32 -0.93
CA GLU A 75 2.08 6.29 -1.89
C GLU A 75 2.67 5.05 -1.19
N ALA A 76 3.44 5.26 -0.10
CA ALA A 76 4.00 4.16 0.70
C ALA A 76 2.94 3.34 1.48
N SER A 77 1.72 3.86 1.64
CA SER A 77 0.58 3.16 2.25
C SER A 77 -0.37 2.53 1.23
N ASP A 78 -0.44 3.06 0.01
CA ASP A 78 -1.36 2.60 -1.04
C ASP A 78 -0.98 1.23 -1.61
N GLU A 79 0.28 0.84 -1.50
CA GLU A 79 0.74 -0.50 -1.88
C GLU A 79 0.01 -1.60 -1.08
N LYS A 80 -0.21 -1.39 0.22
CA LYS A 80 -0.93 -2.35 1.07
C LYS A 80 -2.44 -2.36 0.79
N GLY A 81 -3.01 -1.21 0.48
CA GLY A 81 -4.42 -1.10 0.09
C GLY A 81 -4.69 -1.82 -1.23
N SER A 82 -3.79 -1.68 -2.19
CA SER A 82 -3.87 -2.32 -3.50
C SER A 82 -3.80 -3.85 -3.40
N VAL A 83 -2.81 -4.40 -2.68
CA VAL A 83 -2.69 -5.86 -2.48
C VAL A 83 -3.94 -6.44 -1.78
N LYS A 84 -4.44 -5.77 -0.73
CA LYS A 84 -5.66 -6.22 -0.04
C LYS A 84 -6.91 -6.19 -0.94
N LYS A 85 -7.01 -5.20 -1.84
CA LYS A 85 -8.11 -5.08 -2.81
C LYS A 85 -8.10 -6.24 -3.82
N TYR A 86 -6.92 -6.61 -4.35
CA TYR A 86 -6.81 -7.75 -5.26
C TYR A 86 -7.09 -9.07 -4.55
N ASN A 87 -6.62 -9.26 -3.31
CA ASN A 87 -6.93 -10.46 -2.54
C ASN A 87 -8.44 -10.61 -2.26
N MET A 88 -9.14 -9.50 -2.01
CA MET A 88 -10.59 -9.49 -1.87
C MET A 88 -11.29 -9.92 -3.18
N LEU A 89 -10.81 -9.44 -4.33
CA LEU A 89 -11.34 -9.82 -5.65
C LEU A 89 -11.14 -11.32 -5.93
N TYR A 90 -9.94 -11.85 -5.68
CA TYR A 90 -9.65 -13.27 -5.87
C TYR A 90 -10.44 -14.17 -4.92
N ALA A 91 -10.64 -13.74 -3.66
CA ALA A 91 -11.51 -14.44 -2.72
C ALA A 91 -12.97 -14.49 -3.22
N GLY A 92 -13.47 -13.40 -3.80
CA GLY A 92 -14.77 -13.38 -4.48
C GLY A 92 -14.83 -14.36 -5.65
N GLY A 93 -13.76 -14.47 -6.45
CA GLY A 93 -13.64 -15.45 -7.54
C GLY A 93 -13.79 -16.91 -7.07
N ILE A 94 -13.19 -17.27 -5.92
CA ILE A 94 -13.37 -18.61 -5.32
C ILE A 94 -14.84 -18.88 -5.00
N VAL A 95 -15.54 -17.92 -4.39
CA VAL A 95 -16.96 -18.04 -4.07
C VAL A 95 -17.80 -18.24 -5.33
N VAL A 96 -17.52 -17.48 -6.40
CA VAL A 96 -18.22 -17.63 -7.68
C VAL A 96 -18.01 -19.02 -8.27
N VAL A 97 -16.79 -19.55 -8.27
CA VAL A 97 -16.50 -20.91 -8.76
C VAL A 97 -17.30 -21.96 -7.99
N LEU A 98 -17.38 -21.85 -6.66
CA LEU A 98 -18.16 -22.75 -5.82
C LEU A 98 -19.67 -22.64 -6.09
N LEU A 99 -20.19 -21.42 -6.23
CA LEU A 99 -21.60 -21.19 -6.54
C LEU A 99 -21.99 -21.73 -7.91
N LEU A 100 -21.13 -21.58 -8.93
CA LEU A 100 -21.38 -22.13 -10.26
C LEU A 100 -21.36 -23.66 -10.26
N ALA A 101 -20.38 -24.26 -9.59
CA ALA A 101 -20.33 -25.72 -9.45
C ALA A 101 -21.57 -26.25 -8.70
N TRP A 102 -21.98 -25.58 -7.63
CA TRP A 102 -23.17 -25.95 -6.88
C TRP A 102 -24.46 -25.77 -7.69
N ALA A 103 -24.61 -24.65 -8.40
CA ALA A 103 -25.75 -24.40 -9.27
C ALA A 103 -25.86 -25.44 -10.39
N TYR A 104 -24.73 -25.83 -10.99
CA TYR A 104 -24.68 -26.88 -12.00
C TYR A 104 -25.15 -28.23 -11.46
N ILE A 105 -24.66 -28.63 -10.29
CA ILE A 105 -25.09 -29.87 -9.61
C ILE A 105 -26.58 -29.81 -9.24
N ALA A 106 -27.08 -28.66 -8.77
CA ALA A 106 -28.47 -28.50 -8.36
C ALA A 106 -29.46 -28.52 -9.54
N GLN A 107 -29.07 -27.95 -10.69
CA GLN A 107 -29.92 -27.88 -11.89
C GLN A 107 -29.90 -29.18 -12.70
N SER A 108 -28.79 -29.91 -12.68
CA SER A 108 -28.60 -31.10 -13.52
C SER A 108 -29.11 -32.36 -12.82
N SER A 109 -30.34 -32.76 -13.12
CA SER A 109 -30.99 -33.93 -12.52
C SER A 109 -30.36 -35.28 -12.91
N ALA A 110 -29.61 -35.32 -14.02
CA ALA A 110 -28.93 -36.53 -14.51
C ALA A 110 -27.45 -36.59 -14.09
N PHE A 111 -26.90 -35.50 -13.55
CA PHE A 111 -25.48 -35.45 -13.19
C PHE A 111 -25.24 -35.89 -11.75
N PRO A 112 -24.14 -36.61 -11.47
CA PRO A 112 -23.20 -37.20 -12.45
C PRO A 112 -23.72 -38.53 -13.02
N GLU A 113 -23.62 -38.76 -14.34
CA GLU A 113 -23.98 -40.05 -14.96
C GLU A 113 -22.89 -41.11 -14.74
N THR A 114 -21.64 -40.64 -14.67
CA THR A 114 -20.46 -41.48 -14.43
C THR A 114 -19.57 -40.91 -13.34
N THR A 115 -18.80 -41.78 -12.67
CA THR A 115 -17.75 -41.34 -11.73
C THR A 115 -16.71 -40.46 -12.42
N PHE A 116 -16.46 -40.69 -13.71
CA PHE A 116 -15.57 -39.89 -14.53
C PHE A 116 -16.02 -38.42 -14.62
N GLU A 117 -17.31 -38.16 -14.88
CA GLU A 117 -17.85 -36.80 -14.93
C GLU A 117 -17.71 -36.03 -13.61
N LEU A 118 -17.99 -36.71 -12.48
CA LEU A 118 -17.81 -36.13 -11.16
C LEU A 118 -16.33 -35.78 -10.90
N LEU A 119 -15.42 -36.68 -11.27
CA LEU A 119 -13.98 -36.46 -11.12
C LEU A 119 -13.50 -35.29 -11.98
N VAL A 120 -13.97 -35.17 -13.24
CA VAL A 120 -13.62 -34.04 -14.12
C VAL A 120 -14.10 -32.72 -13.54
N LEU A 121 -15.34 -32.62 -13.07
CA LEU A 121 -15.87 -31.41 -12.43
C LEU A 121 -15.07 -31.06 -11.15
N SER A 122 -14.74 -32.07 -10.34
CA SER A 122 -13.93 -31.88 -9.13
C SER A 122 -12.51 -31.37 -9.45
N ALA A 123 -11.88 -31.91 -10.49
CA ALA A 123 -10.53 -31.50 -10.89
C ALA A 123 -10.51 -30.05 -11.40
N ILE A 124 -11.52 -29.66 -12.20
CA ILE A 124 -11.65 -28.29 -12.72
C ILE A 124 -11.89 -27.30 -11.56
N THR A 125 -12.82 -27.61 -10.66
CA THR A 125 -13.13 -26.74 -9.52
C THR A 125 -11.92 -26.56 -8.59
N VAL A 126 -11.22 -27.64 -8.25
CA VAL A 126 -9.99 -27.58 -7.45
C VAL A 126 -8.89 -26.82 -8.17
N GLY A 127 -8.71 -27.03 -9.48
CA GLY A 127 -7.71 -26.32 -10.28
C GLY A 127 -7.95 -24.80 -10.31
N LEU A 128 -9.20 -24.37 -10.50
CA LEU A 128 -9.57 -22.97 -10.48
C LEU A 128 -9.36 -22.35 -9.08
N ILE A 129 -9.77 -23.04 -8.02
CA ILE A 129 -9.54 -22.59 -6.64
C ILE A 129 -8.04 -22.46 -6.37
N SER A 130 -7.24 -23.44 -6.78
CA SER A 130 -5.77 -23.40 -6.64
C SER A 130 -5.15 -22.21 -7.37
N PHE A 131 -5.65 -21.86 -8.56
CA PHE A 131 -5.21 -20.66 -9.30
C PHE A 131 -5.49 -19.37 -8.52
N PHE A 132 -6.72 -19.21 -8.00
CA PHE A 132 -7.10 -18.04 -7.21
C PHE A 132 -6.31 -17.95 -5.89
N LEU A 133 -6.10 -19.08 -5.20
CA LEU A 133 -5.28 -19.13 -3.99
C LEU A 133 -3.84 -18.74 -4.28
N HIS A 134 -3.25 -19.26 -5.35
CA HIS A 134 -1.89 -18.88 -5.75
C HIS A 134 -1.78 -17.37 -5.98
N LYS A 135 -2.79 -16.74 -6.60
CA LYS A 135 -2.84 -15.28 -6.79
C LYS A 135 -3.03 -14.45 -5.52
N ILE A 136 -3.57 -15.03 -4.44
CA ILE A 136 -3.72 -14.36 -3.13
C ILE A 136 -2.42 -14.38 -2.32
N PHE A 137 -1.64 -15.46 -2.46
CA PHE A 137 -0.39 -15.68 -1.73
C PHE A 137 0.88 -15.28 -2.50
N SER A 138 0.77 -15.08 -3.81
CA SER A 138 1.82 -14.48 -4.66
C SER A 138 1.83 -12.97 -4.53
#